data_AF-A0A1Q2YZL9-F1
#
_entry.id   AF-A0A1Q2YZL9-F1
#
_cell.length_a   1.000
_cell.length_b   1.000
_cell.length_c   1.000
_cell.angle_alpha   90.00
_cell.angle_beta   90.00
_cell.angle_gamma   90.00
#
_symmetry.space_group_name_H-M   'P 1'
#
loop_
_entity.id
_entity.type
_entity.pdbx_description
1 polymer ?
#
loop_
_entity_poly.entity_id
_entity_poly.type
_entity_poly.pdbx_seq_one_letter_code
_entity_poly.pdbx_strand_id
1 'polypeptide(L)'
;MLAGGAAWYSVLGGLLPVQALALMRAAQAGDVAEVARLEAKLAPLWALFRQFGSLRVVYAAAGLLGLCRAEPPRPILPLAEAEHGRLRAALDQAGGAPG
;
A
#
# COMPACT_ATOMS: atom_id res chain seq x y z
N MET A 1 -4.94 15.16 -1.12
CA MET A 1 -4.48 16.35 -0.37
C MET A 1 -5.68 17.30 -0.19
N LEU A 2 -6.61 16.97 0.71
CA LEU A 2 -7.77 17.82 1.08
C LEU A 2 -8.20 17.70 2.57
N ALA A 3 -7.44 16.99 3.40
CA ALA A 3 -7.51 17.09 4.85
C ALA A 3 -6.15 16.67 5.41
N GLY A 4 -5.51 17.51 6.22
CA GLY A 4 -4.11 17.42 6.64
C GLY A 4 -3.78 16.26 7.58
N GLY A 5 -3.84 15.02 7.09
CA GLY A 5 -3.26 13.85 7.74
C GLY A 5 -1.90 13.51 7.11
N ALA A 6 -0.81 13.94 7.75
CA ALA A 6 0.57 13.77 7.30
C ALA A 6 1.10 12.33 7.51
N ALA A 7 0.40 11.35 6.94
CA ALA A 7 0.84 9.94 6.89
C ALA A 7 0.58 9.28 5.51
N TRP A 8 0.18 10.06 4.50
CA TRP A 8 -0.44 9.51 3.29
C TRP A 8 0.52 9.01 2.19
N TYR A 9 1.85 9.21 2.25
CA TYR A 9 2.68 8.86 1.06
C TYR A 9 4.10 8.31 1.23
N SER A 10 4.68 8.20 2.43
CA SER A 10 6.06 7.66 2.52
C SER A 10 6.13 6.17 2.13
N VAL A 11 5.09 5.41 2.45
CA VAL A 11 5.16 3.96 2.35
C VAL A 11 4.61 3.41 1.03
N LEU A 12 3.53 4.00 0.50
CA LEU A 12 3.04 3.66 -0.84
C LEU A 12 4.07 4.08 -1.90
N GLY A 13 4.77 5.20 -1.72
CA GLY A 13 5.85 5.60 -2.62
C GLY A 13 7.05 4.64 -2.63
N GLY A 14 7.35 3.99 -1.49
CA GLY A 14 8.40 2.98 -1.41
C GLY A 14 8.00 1.61 -1.95
N LEU A 15 6.73 1.22 -1.85
CA LEU A 15 6.22 -0.08 -2.30
C LEU A 15 5.66 -0.04 -3.74
N LEU A 16 4.98 1.04 -4.10
CA LEU A 16 4.18 1.22 -5.31
C LEU A 16 4.33 2.66 -5.88
N PRO A 17 5.55 3.08 -6.25
CA PRO A 17 5.84 4.45 -6.68
C PRO A 17 5.01 4.90 -7.90
N VAL A 18 4.76 3.98 -8.84
CA VAL A 18 4.01 4.27 -10.07
C VAL A 18 2.55 4.63 -9.76
N GLN A 19 1.94 3.91 -8.82
CA GLN A 19 0.55 4.08 -8.41
C GLN A 19 0.37 5.36 -7.61
N ALA A 20 1.29 5.65 -6.68
CA ALA A 20 1.29 6.89 -5.92
C ALA A 20 1.39 8.11 -6.85
N LEU A 21 2.25 8.04 -7.87
CA LEU A 21 2.41 9.09 -8.86
C LEU A 21 1.17 9.25 -9.74
N ALA A 22 0.55 8.15 -10.18
CA ALA A 22 -0.68 8.18 -10.98
C ALA A 22 -1.84 8.84 -10.21
N LEU A 23 -2.03 8.47 -8.94
CA LEU A 23 -3.08 9.04 -8.09
C LEU A 23 -2.86 10.54 -7.84
N MET A 24 -1.61 10.94 -7.60
CA MET A 24 -1.26 12.35 -7.44
C MET A 24 -1.52 13.16 -8.72
N ARG A 25 -1.14 12.63 -9.89
CA ARG A 25 -1.38 13.29 -11.18
C ARG A 25 -2.87 13.43 -11.49
N ALA A 26 -3.65 12.38 -11.26
CA ALA A 26 -5.11 12.42 -11.44
C ALA A 26 -5.76 13.47 -10.52
N ALA A 27 -5.33 13.52 -9.26
CA ALA A 27 -5.82 14.52 -8.31
C ALA A 27 -5.44 15.96 -8.70
N GLN A 28 -4.21 16.19 -9.21
CA GLN A 28 -3.78 17.50 -9.70
C GLN A 28 -4.52 17.94 -10.96
N ALA A 29 -4.85 16.99 -11.84
CA ALA A 29 -5.64 17.25 -13.04
C ALA A 29 -7.13 17.46 -12.75
N GLY A 30 -7.59 17.25 -11.51
CA GLY A 30 -9.01 17.28 -11.17
C GLY A 30 -9.82 16.13 -11.75
N ASP A 31 -9.16 15.05 -12.19
CA ASP A 31 -9.81 13.88 -12.78
C ASP A 31 -10.38 12.98 -11.68
N VAL A 32 -11.59 13.33 -11.23
CA VAL A 32 -12.29 12.62 -10.15
C VAL A 32 -12.56 11.16 -10.53
N ALA A 33 -12.82 10.86 -11.80
CA ALA A 33 -13.11 9.50 -12.25
C ALA A 33 -11.87 8.62 -12.14
N GLU A 34 -10.71 9.12 -12.57
CA GLU A 34 -9.45 8.40 -12.47
C GLU A 34 -8.97 8.26 -11.03
N VAL A 35 -9.15 9.29 -10.20
CA VAL A 35 -8.89 9.20 -8.75
C VAL A 35 -9.74 8.10 -8.12
N ALA A 36 -11.04 8.05 -8.39
CA ALA A 36 -11.93 7.03 -7.85
C ALA A 36 -11.54 5.62 -8.30
N ARG A 37 -11.14 5.46 -9.56
CA ARG A 37 -10.67 4.18 -10.12
C ARG A 37 -9.39 3.70 -9.43
N LEU A 38 -8.42 4.59 -9.21
CA LEU A 38 -7.16 4.27 -8.55
C LEU A 38 -7.37 3.98 -7.05
N GLU A 39 -8.22 4.76 -6.37
CA GLU A 39 -8.60 4.49 -4.97
C GLU A 39 -9.28 3.13 -4.81
N ALA A 40 -10.16 2.74 -5.74
CA ALA A 40 -10.80 1.43 -5.71
C ALA A 40 -9.79 0.27 -5.78
N LYS A 41 -8.71 0.42 -6.57
CA LYS A 41 -7.63 -0.57 -6.65
C LYS A 41 -6.80 -0.65 -5.37
N LEU A 42 -6.65 0.47 -4.66
CA LEU A 42 -5.90 0.53 -3.40
C LEU A 42 -6.75 0.15 -2.18
N ALA A 43 -8.08 0.16 -2.30
CA ALA A 43 -9.01 -0.11 -1.21
C ALA A 43 -8.74 -1.41 -0.42
N PRO A 44 -8.39 -2.56 -1.03
CA PRO A 44 -8.04 -3.77 -0.29
C PRO A 44 -6.78 -3.60 0.56
N LEU A 45 -5.76 -2.90 0.03
CA LEU A 45 -4.53 -2.62 0.77
C LEU A 45 -4.82 -1.66 1.94
N TRP A 46 -5.65 -0.64 1.72
CA TRP A 46 -6.11 0.26 2.79
C TRP A 46 -6.87 -0.48 3.90
N ALA A 47 -7.65 -1.50 3.55
CA ALA A 47 -8.34 -2.33 4.53
C ALA A 47 -7.35 -3.10 5.42
N LEU A 48 -6.27 -3.65 4.84
CA LEU A 48 -5.22 -4.33 5.60
C LEU A 48 -4.45 -3.36 6.52
N PHE A 49 -4.16 -2.14 6.06
CA PHE A 49 -3.52 -1.12 6.90
C PHE A 49 -4.38 -0.73 8.09
N ARG A 50 -5.70 -0.57 7.90
CA ARG A 50 -6.64 -0.30 9.00
C ARG A 50 -6.75 -1.47 9.98
N GLN A 51 -6.72 -2.70 9.48
CA GLN A 51 -6.90 -3.90 10.29
C GLN A 51 -5.65 -4.25 11.12
N PHE A 52 -4.46 -4.19 10.49
CA PHE A 52 -3.23 -4.75 11.07
C PHE A 52 -2.17 -3.70 11.42
N GLY A 53 -2.42 -2.44 11.07
CA GLY A 53 -1.45 -1.34 11.15
C GLY A 53 -0.51 -1.33 9.95
N SER A 54 -0.26 -0.13 9.41
CA SER A 54 0.55 0.06 8.19
C SER A 54 1.94 -0.56 8.30
N LEU A 55 2.67 -0.31 9.39
CA LEU A 55 4.07 -0.76 9.52
C LEU A 55 4.21 -2.28 9.34
N ARG A 56 3.38 -3.07 10.01
CA ARG A 56 3.39 -4.54 9.92
C ARG A 56 3.13 -5.03 8.50
N VAL A 57 2.11 -4.48 7.85
CA VAL A 57 1.73 -4.87 6.49
C VAL A 57 2.83 -4.50 5.50
N VAL A 58 3.57 -3.43 5.75
CA VAL A 58 4.60 -2.90 4.85
C VAL A 58 5.86 -3.74 4.89
N TYR A 59 6.29 -4.19 6.06
CA TYR A 59 7.38 -5.17 6.16
C TYR A 59 7.04 -6.46 5.41
N ALA A 60 5.81 -6.96 5.56
CA ALA A 60 5.35 -8.14 4.82
C ALA A 60 5.28 -7.87 3.30
N ALA A 61 4.80 -6.70 2.88
CA ALA A 61 4.71 -6.33 1.47
C ALA A 61 6.10 -6.20 0.83
N ALA A 62 7.06 -5.59 1.52
CA ALA A 62 8.43 -5.48 1.03
C ALA A 62 9.08 -6.86 0.84
N GLY A 63 8.79 -7.81 1.74
CA GLY A 63 9.21 -9.21 1.59
C GLY A 63 8.55 -9.91 0.40
N LEU A 64 7.23 -9.75 0.23
CA LEU A 64 6.47 -10.35 -0.88
C LEU A 64 6.85 -9.78 -2.26
N LEU A 65 7.21 -8.50 -2.32
CA LEU A 65 7.68 -7.83 -3.53
C LEU A 65 9.18 -8.03 -3.80
N GLY A 66 9.89 -8.75 -2.91
CA GLY A 66 11.34 -8.98 -3.04
C GLY A 66 12.22 -7.74 -2.83
N LEU A 67 11.66 -6.64 -2.31
CA LEU A 67 12.37 -5.37 -2.11
C LEU A 67 13.33 -5.40 -0.92
N CYS A 68 12.92 -6.03 0.19
CA CYS A 68 13.78 -6.28 1.33
C CYS A 68 13.24 -7.42 2.18
N ARG A 69 14.13 -8.09 2.93
CA ARG A 69 13.75 -9.08 3.94
C ARG A 69 14.11 -8.52 5.31
N ALA A 70 13.15 -7.83 5.92
CA ALA A 70 13.29 -7.26 7.25
C ALA A 70 12.04 -7.55 8.08
N GLU A 71 12.22 -7.66 9.40
CA GLU A 71 11.12 -7.80 10.35
C GLU A 71 10.90 -6.47 11.07
N PRO A 72 9.65 -6.15 11.44
CA PRO A 72 9.38 -4.96 12.24
C PRO A 72 10.12 -5.03 13.59
N PRO A 73 10.63 -3.88 14.10
CA PRO A 73 11.28 -3.84 15.40
C PRO A 73 10.26 -4.13 16.50
N ARG A 74 10.70 -4.86 17.53
CA ARG A 74 9.87 -5.12 18.71
C ARG A 74 9.43 -3.80 19.37
N PRO A 75 8.22 -3.73 19.96
CA PRO A 75 7.28 -4.84 20.25
C PRO A 75 6.37 -5.24 19.08
N ILE A 76 6.57 -4.68 17.88
CA ILE A 76 5.68 -4.91 16.74
C ILE A 76 6.00 -6.26 16.12
N LEU A 77 5.06 -7.21 16.23
CA LEU A 77 5.21 -8.53 15.61
C LEU A 77 4.98 -8.49 14.08
N PRO A 78 5.56 -9.44 13.31
CA PRO A 78 5.28 -9.60 11.88
C PRO A 78 3.80 -9.84 11.57
N LEU A 79 3.42 -9.73 10.30
CA LEU A 79 2.09 -10.12 9.82
C LEU A 79 1.99 -11.65 9.83
N ALA A 80 0.87 -12.17 10.35
CA ALA A 80 0.63 -13.61 10.37
C ALA A 80 0.64 -14.17 8.93
N GLU A 81 1.31 -15.31 8.73
CA GLU A 81 1.44 -15.97 7.41
C GLU A 81 0.10 -16.22 6.72
N ALA A 82 -0.96 -16.49 7.49
CA ALA A 82 -2.32 -16.67 6.98
C ALA A 82 -2.85 -15.43 6.20
N GLU A 83 -2.34 -14.24 6.51
CA GLU A 83 -2.76 -12.98 5.87
C GLU A 83 -1.95 -12.65 4.60
N HIS A 84 -0.85 -13.36 4.34
CA HIS A 84 0.03 -13.07 3.19
C HIS A 84 -0.68 -13.31 1.86
N GLY A 85 -1.62 -14.24 1.80
CA GLY A 85 -2.46 -14.45 0.62
C GLY A 85 -3.35 -13.23 0.33
N ARG A 86 -4.00 -12.68 1.36
CA ARG A 86 -4.81 -11.45 1.24
C ARG A 86 -3.96 -10.25 0.86
N LEU A 87 -2.77 -10.13 1.44
CA LEU A 87 -1.84 -9.05 1.12
C LEU A 87 -1.36 -9.13 -0.34
N ARG A 88 -0.99 -10.31 -0.83
CA ARG A 88 -0.56 -10.48 -2.22
C ARG A 88 -1.67 -10.14 -3.21
N ALA A 89 -2.89 -10.63 -2.98
CA ALA A 89 -4.03 -10.26 -3.82
C ALA A 89 -4.29 -8.74 -3.83
N ALA A 90 -4.12 -8.05 -2.69
CA ALA A 90 -4.25 -6.61 -2.60
C ALA A 90 -3.12 -5.88 -3.37
N LEU A 91 -1.88 -6.38 -3.31
CA LEU A 91 -0.75 -5.85 -4.06
C LEU A 91 -0.94 -6.03 -5.57
N ASP A 92 -1.38 -7.21 -6.01
CA ASP A 92 -1.66 -7.50 -7.43
C ASP A 92 -2.74 -6.56 -7.99
N GLN A 93 -3.82 -6.35 -7.24
CA GLN A 93 -4.89 -5.40 -7.62
C GLN A 93 -4.40 -3.95 -7.67
N ALA A 94 -3.50 -3.57 -6.77
CA ALA A 94 -2.83 -2.28 -6.80
C ALA A 94 -1.81 -2.17 -7.96
N GLY A 95 -1.44 -3.28 -8.60
CA GLY A 95 -0.45 -3.31 -9.69
C GLY A 95 1.00 -3.46 -9.21
N GLY A 96 1.21 -3.93 -7.98
CA GLY A 96 2.50 -4.41 -7.49
C GLY A 96 2.68 -5.86 -7.88
N ALA A 97 2.94 -6.15 -9.15
CA ALA A 97 3.36 -7.48 -9.55
C ALA A 97 4.84 -7.69 -9.16
N PRO A 98 5.24 -8.89 -8.70
CA PRO A 98 6.65 -9.23 -8.62
C PRO A 98 7.24 -9.20 -10.04
N GLY A 99 8.39 -8.54 -10.20
CA GLY A 99 9.18 -8.61 -11.43
C GLY A 99 9.74 -10.00 -11.68
#